data_AF-A0A5Q4T215-F1
#
_entry.id   AF-A0A5Q4T215-F1
#
_cell.length_a   1.000
_cell.length_b   1.000
_cell.length_c   1.000
_cell.angle_alpha   90.00
_cell.angle_beta   90.00
_cell.angle_gamma   90.00
#
_symmetry.space_group_name_H-M   'P 1'
#
loop_
_entity.id
_entity.type
_entity.pdbx_description
1 polymer ?
#
loop_
_entity_poly.entity_id
_entity_poly.type
_entity_poly.pdbx_seq_one_letter_code
_entity_poly.pdbx_strand_id
1 'polypeptide(L)'
;MVSALGPPDTLPRGAAVPPPPTQADAAPWASALGALHGGETLVRVTVQGTGGQPVVLESMQVRIVQRRIPQALSAYRMSSGCGGALTPRLFEVDLDRSRPVARSVPGNDSGEQIPAVSFPYTVSSSDPEALLVSGRAVACDCDWVLDVGWSSAGRSGTVRIDDGGRPFRTSGVRGGGVYDYDYTSQSWAAEAAESQRDADPDPVTGTDAGAAAPTTAP
;
A
#
# COMPACT_ATOMS: atom_id res chain seq x y z
N MET A 1 -7.56 -3.51 -3.41
CA MET A 1 -7.51 -3.48 -1.94
C MET A 1 -7.18 -4.89 -1.48
N VAL A 2 -6.20 -5.02 -0.57
CA VAL A 2 -5.79 -6.30 0.01
C VAL A 2 -6.21 -6.31 1.47
N SER A 3 -6.96 -7.33 1.85
CA SER A 3 -7.44 -7.53 3.22
C SER A 3 -6.71 -8.71 3.83
N ALA A 4 -6.03 -8.51 4.96
CA ALA A 4 -5.41 -9.57 5.74
C ALA A 4 -6.44 -10.12 6.74
N LEU A 5 -6.68 -11.42 6.67
CA LEU A 5 -7.56 -12.19 7.55
C LEU A 5 -6.80 -13.38 8.10
N GLY A 6 -7.16 -13.85 9.29
CA GLY A 6 -6.59 -15.10 9.82
C GLY A 6 -6.89 -16.29 8.91
N PRO A 7 -6.31 -17.49 9.19
CA PRO A 7 -6.74 -18.70 8.52
C PRO A 7 -8.27 -18.86 8.60
N PRO A 8 -8.90 -19.61 7.67
CA PRO A 8 -10.35 -19.79 7.63
C PRO A 8 -10.95 -20.27 8.97
N ASP A 9 -10.13 -20.79 9.88
CA ASP A 9 -10.48 -21.22 11.23
C ASP A 9 -10.80 -20.08 12.22
N THR A 10 -10.47 -18.82 11.87
CA THR A 10 -10.82 -17.62 12.65
C THR A 10 -12.16 -17.01 12.23
N LEU A 11 -12.69 -17.43 11.08
CA LEU A 11 -14.09 -17.20 10.71
C LEU A 11 -14.97 -18.15 11.53
N PRO A 12 -16.24 -17.80 11.83
CA PRO A 12 -17.14 -18.74 12.49
C PRO A 12 -17.10 -20.09 11.77
N ARG A 13 -16.85 -21.18 12.52
CA ARG A 13 -16.57 -22.53 12.00
C ARG A 13 -17.48 -22.85 10.81
N GLY A 14 -16.89 -22.97 9.62
CA GLY A 14 -17.57 -23.38 8.38
C GLY A 14 -17.84 -22.28 7.35
N ALA A 15 -17.50 -21.00 7.59
CA ALA A 15 -17.62 -19.96 6.57
C ALA A 15 -16.28 -19.75 5.85
N ALA A 16 -16.19 -20.13 4.58
CA ALA A 16 -15.15 -19.62 3.68
C ALA A 16 -15.27 -18.09 3.58
N VAL A 17 -14.17 -17.39 3.28
CA VAL A 17 -14.24 -15.95 2.96
C VAL A 17 -15.27 -15.76 1.85
N PRO A 18 -16.33 -14.97 2.05
CA PRO A 18 -17.37 -14.81 1.05
C PRO A 18 -16.81 -14.15 -0.23
N PRO A 19 -17.53 -14.25 -1.36
CA PRO A 19 -17.19 -13.48 -2.55
C PRO A 19 -16.99 -11.99 -2.25
N PRO A 20 -16.07 -11.31 -2.95
CA PRO A 20 -15.89 -9.89 -2.82
C PRO A 20 -17.17 -9.15 -3.24
N PRO A 21 -17.61 -8.14 -2.48
CA PRO A 21 -18.74 -7.30 -2.88
C PRO A 21 -18.33 -6.33 -4.00
N THR A 22 -19.23 -5.40 -4.34
CA THR A 22 -18.89 -4.27 -5.20
C THR A 22 -17.81 -3.38 -4.56
N GLN A 23 -17.15 -2.55 -5.36
CA GLN A 23 -16.13 -1.62 -4.84
C GLN A 23 -16.69 -0.69 -3.75
N ALA A 24 -17.94 -0.23 -3.89
CA ALA A 24 -18.58 0.67 -2.94
C ALA A 24 -18.76 0.02 -1.55
N ASP A 25 -18.93 -1.30 -1.52
CA ASP A 25 -19.20 -2.08 -0.31
C ASP A 25 -17.96 -2.78 0.25
N ALA A 26 -16.78 -2.60 -0.37
CA ALA A 26 -15.56 -3.30 0.01
C ALA A 26 -15.13 -3.00 1.46
N ALA A 27 -15.20 -1.74 1.88
CA ALA A 27 -14.84 -1.33 3.25
C ALA A 27 -15.76 -1.92 4.33
N PRO A 28 -17.11 -1.78 4.26
CA PRO A 28 -17.99 -2.39 5.26
C PRO A 28 -17.90 -3.93 5.26
N TRP A 29 -17.70 -4.57 4.11
CA TRP A 29 -17.48 -6.02 4.02
C TRP A 29 -16.20 -6.46 4.73
N ALA A 30 -15.08 -5.78 4.47
CA ALA A 30 -13.80 -6.08 5.14
C ALA A 30 -13.92 -5.89 6.66
N SER A 31 -14.56 -4.81 7.09
CA SER A 31 -14.83 -4.53 8.50
C SER A 31 -15.70 -5.61 9.16
N ALA A 32 -16.76 -6.07 8.48
CA ALA A 32 -17.63 -7.14 8.98
C ALA A 32 -16.90 -8.48 9.16
N LEU A 33 -15.83 -8.72 8.38
CA LEU A 33 -14.95 -9.89 8.52
C LEU A 33 -13.83 -9.69 9.55
N GLY A 34 -13.72 -8.52 10.17
CA GLY A 34 -12.59 -8.19 11.05
C GLY A 34 -11.26 -8.10 10.32
N ALA A 35 -11.28 -7.80 9.02
CA ALA A 35 -10.07 -7.69 8.21
C ALA A 35 -9.25 -6.46 8.55
N LEU A 36 -7.95 -6.57 8.32
CA LEU A 36 -7.00 -5.47 8.39
C LEU A 36 -6.45 -5.16 7.00
N HIS A 37 -5.91 -3.96 6.78
CA HIS A 37 -5.21 -3.68 5.52
C HIS A 37 -3.89 -4.46 5.46
N GLY A 38 -3.74 -5.28 4.42
CA GLY A 38 -2.55 -6.07 4.15
C GLY A 38 -1.61 -5.37 3.17
N GLY A 39 -0.36 -5.14 3.56
CA GLY A 39 0.72 -4.60 2.73
C GLY A 39 0.62 -3.09 2.48
N GLU A 40 -0.58 -2.60 2.18
CA GLU A 40 -0.83 -1.19 1.85
C GLU A 40 -2.19 -0.73 2.37
N THR A 41 -2.24 0.51 2.85
CA THR A 41 -3.47 1.25 3.10
C THR A 41 -3.46 2.53 2.28
N LEU A 42 -4.52 2.77 1.51
CA LEU A 42 -4.74 4.02 0.80
C LEU A 42 -5.72 4.90 1.60
N VAL A 43 -5.24 6.07 2.03
CA VAL A 43 -6.04 7.06 2.75
C VAL A 43 -6.27 8.25 1.82
N ARG A 44 -7.53 8.48 1.44
CA ARG A 44 -7.93 9.68 0.70
C ARG A 44 -8.33 10.77 1.68
N VAL A 45 -7.69 11.93 1.56
CA VAL A 45 -7.94 13.11 2.38
C VAL A 45 -8.41 14.23 1.46
N THR A 46 -9.61 14.74 1.69
CA THR A 46 -10.08 15.96 1.01
C THR A 46 -9.99 17.12 1.98
N VAL A 47 -9.28 18.17 1.58
CA VAL A 47 -9.05 19.37 2.39
C VAL A 47 -9.60 20.59 1.67
N GLN A 48 -10.39 21.40 2.38
CA GLN A 48 -10.95 22.64 1.85
C GLN A 48 -11.05 23.68 2.95
N GLY A 49 -11.00 24.96 2.56
CA GLY A 49 -11.29 26.06 3.47
C GLY A 49 -12.76 26.07 3.87
N THR A 50 -13.07 26.34 5.15
CA THR A 50 -14.46 26.45 5.64
C THR A 50 -15.05 27.86 5.52
N GLY A 51 -14.24 28.84 5.12
CA GLY A 51 -14.64 30.23 4.91
C GLY A 51 -13.90 30.86 3.74
N GLY A 52 -14.10 32.16 3.52
CA GLY A 52 -13.53 32.87 2.37
C GLY A 52 -12.04 33.16 2.43
N GLN A 53 -11.35 32.79 3.51
CA GLN A 53 -9.90 32.97 3.63
C GLN A 53 -9.17 31.71 3.15
N PRO A 54 -8.11 31.85 2.35
CA PRO A 54 -7.27 30.70 1.98
C PRO A 54 -6.69 30.01 3.22
N VAL A 55 -6.48 28.70 3.10
CA VAL A 55 -5.79 27.88 4.10
C VAL A 55 -4.50 27.39 3.48
N VAL A 56 -3.37 27.65 4.13
CA VAL A 56 -2.07 27.09 3.74
C VAL A 56 -1.90 25.80 4.50
N LEU A 57 -1.67 24.71 3.78
CA LEU A 57 -1.22 23.46 4.35
C LEU A 57 0.30 23.54 4.43
N GLU A 58 0.82 23.43 5.66
CA GLU A 58 2.23 23.71 5.98
C GLU A 58 3.07 22.44 5.94
N SER A 59 2.46 21.30 6.28
CA SER A 59 3.16 20.03 6.39
C SER A 59 2.21 18.85 6.52
N MET A 60 2.71 17.66 6.19
CA MET A 60 2.10 16.38 6.53
C MET A 60 3.13 15.50 7.26
N GLN A 61 2.85 15.19 8.51
CA GLN A 61 3.66 14.29 9.33
C GLN A 61 2.97 12.94 9.50
N VAL A 62 3.75 11.87 9.39
CA VAL A 62 3.31 10.52 9.71
C VAL A 62 3.76 10.19 11.13
N ARG A 63 2.83 9.76 11.98
CA ARG A 63 3.15 9.27 13.34
C ARG A 63 2.76 7.81 13.48
N ILE A 64 3.75 6.99 13.81
CA ILE A 64 3.52 5.60 14.22
C ILE A 64 3.10 5.60 15.69
N VAL A 65 1.91 5.11 15.95
CA VAL A 65 1.32 4.97 17.28
C VAL A 65 1.81 3.68 17.93
N GLN A 66 1.88 2.59 17.17
CA GLN A 66 2.31 1.29 17.66
C GLN A 66 2.95 0.48 16.53
N ARG A 67 3.97 -0.33 16.88
CA ARG A 67 4.57 -1.32 15.97
C ARG A 67 4.48 -2.70 16.60
N ARG A 68 4.09 -3.67 15.79
CA ARG A 68 4.09 -5.11 16.12
C ARG A 68 4.76 -5.89 14.99
N ILE A 69 5.09 -7.14 15.28
CA ILE A 69 5.50 -8.10 14.26
C ILE A 69 4.24 -8.54 13.48
N PRO A 70 4.25 -8.50 12.13
CA PRO A 70 3.16 -9.04 11.33
C PRO A 70 2.84 -10.48 11.69
N GLN A 71 1.56 -10.78 11.89
CA GLN A 71 1.10 -12.15 12.08
C GLN A 71 0.99 -12.87 10.75
N ALA A 72 1.03 -14.20 10.77
CA ALA A 72 0.86 -15.06 9.59
C ALA A 72 -0.62 -15.11 9.15
N LEU A 73 -1.14 -13.97 8.72
CA LEU A 73 -2.50 -13.80 8.19
C LEU A 73 -2.50 -14.05 6.68
N SER A 74 -3.54 -14.72 6.19
CA SER A 74 -3.79 -14.85 4.76
C SER A 74 -4.28 -13.53 4.18
N ALA A 75 -3.80 -13.18 2.99
CA ALA A 75 -4.21 -11.97 2.29
C ALA A 75 -5.21 -12.31 1.17
N TYR A 76 -6.30 -11.56 1.12
CA TYR A 76 -7.37 -11.73 0.14
C TYR A 76 -7.44 -10.48 -0.74
N ARG A 77 -7.20 -10.67 -2.04
CA ARG A 77 -7.16 -9.62 -3.06
C ARG A 77 -8.46 -9.64 -3.85
N MET A 78 -9.25 -8.60 -3.67
CA MET A 78 -10.60 -8.49 -4.24
C MET A 78 -10.63 -7.90 -5.66
N SER A 79 -9.48 -7.55 -6.25
CA SER A 79 -9.41 -6.84 -7.52
C SER A 79 -8.33 -7.45 -8.40
N SER A 80 -8.70 -7.82 -9.62
CA SER A 80 -7.78 -8.17 -10.70
C SER A 80 -7.24 -6.93 -11.45
N GLY A 81 -7.44 -5.72 -10.91
CA GLY A 81 -6.79 -4.51 -11.44
C GLY A 81 -7.58 -3.70 -12.47
N CYS A 82 -8.92 -3.72 -12.45
CA CYS A 82 -9.73 -2.95 -13.41
C CYS A 82 -9.92 -1.45 -13.02
N GLY A 83 -9.04 -0.89 -12.18
CA GLY A 83 -9.08 0.53 -11.80
C GLY A 83 -8.28 1.35 -12.79
N GLY A 84 -8.96 2.20 -13.57
CA GLY A 84 -8.38 2.99 -14.67
C GLY A 84 -7.24 3.94 -14.29
N ALA A 85 -6.62 4.52 -15.32
CA ALA A 85 -5.38 5.28 -15.34
C ALA A 85 -5.32 6.58 -14.49
N LEU A 86 -6.34 6.87 -13.68
CA LEU A 86 -6.33 8.04 -12.79
C LEU A 86 -5.71 7.66 -11.43
N THR A 87 -4.44 8.00 -11.28
CA THR A 87 -3.77 8.07 -9.98
C THR A 87 -3.71 9.53 -9.56
N PRO A 88 -4.53 9.99 -8.61
CA PRO A 88 -4.41 11.36 -8.09
C PRO A 88 -3.04 11.55 -7.44
N ARG A 89 -2.72 12.80 -7.09
CA ARG A 89 -1.48 13.12 -6.36
C ARG A 89 -1.34 12.22 -5.13
N LEU A 90 -0.19 11.55 -5.06
CA LEU A 90 0.07 10.51 -4.07
C LEU A 90 1.20 10.94 -3.14
N PHE A 91 1.05 10.64 -1.85
CA PHE A 91 2.12 10.65 -0.87
C PHE A 91 2.44 9.22 -0.51
N GLU A 92 3.64 8.77 -0.85
CA GLU A 92 4.12 7.46 -0.43
C GLU A 92 4.73 7.54 0.97
N VAL A 93 4.38 6.56 1.79
CA VAL A 93 4.85 6.41 3.16
C VAL A 93 5.35 4.98 3.35
N ASP A 94 6.66 4.85 3.60
CA ASP A 94 7.27 3.60 4.05
C ASP A 94 7.14 3.50 5.58
N LEU A 95 6.16 2.70 6.05
CA LEU A 95 5.83 2.55 7.47
C LEU A 95 6.88 1.73 8.24
N ASP A 96 7.72 0.96 7.54
CA ASP A 96 8.79 0.17 8.14
C ASP A 96 9.96 1.05 8.60
N ARG A 97 10.07 2.28 8.08
CA ARG A 97 11.09 3.24 8.55
C ARG A 97 10.84 3.61 10.01
N SER A 98 11.93 3.80 10.76
CA SER A 98 11.88 4.30 12.14
C SER A 98 11.17 5.65 12.24
N ARG A 99 11.38 6.53 11.24
CA ARG A 99 10.72 7.82 11.04
C ARG A 99 10.13 7.90 9.63
N PRO A 100 8.88 7.44 9.42
CA PRO A 100 8.22 7.52 8.13
C PRO A 100 8.02 8.97 7.69
N VAL A 101 8.17 9.21 6.39
CA VAL A 101 7.97 10.52 5.77
C VAL A 101 7.00 10.33 4.61
N ALA A 102 5.98 11.18 4.54
CA ALA A 102 5.09 11.28 3.39
C ALA A 102 5.81 12.01 2.25
N ARG A 103 6.20 11.27 1.22
CA ARG A 103 6.88 11.82 0.04
C ARG A 103 5.89 11.96 -1.10
N SER A 104 5.67 13.19 -1.57
CA SER A 104 4.84 13.40 -2.74
C SER A 104 5.51 12.79 -3.98
N VAL A 105 4.73 12.05 -4.76
CA VAL A 105 5.13 11.50 -6.05
C VAL A 105 4.13 11.97 -7.10
N PRO A 106 4.55 12.11 -8.37
CA PRO A 106 3.64 12.46 -9.45
C PRO A 106 2.51 11.44 -9.58
N GLY A 107 1.31 11.93 -9.82
CA GLY A 107 0.16 11.13 -10.24
C GLY A 107 0.12 10.95 -11.76
N ASN A 108 -0.95 10.34 -12.24
CA ASN A 108 -1.22 10.17 -13.65
C ASN A 108 -2.73 10.32 -13.91
N ASP A 109 -3.11 10.95 -15.00
CA ASP A 109 -4.45 10.90 -15.56
C ASP A 109 -4.36 10.49 -17.02
N SER A 110 -4.68 9.22 -17.31
CA SER A 110 -4.84 8.74 -18.69
C SER A 110 -3.60 8.97 -19.56
N GLY A 111 -2.41 8.91 -18.96
CA GLY A 111 -1.12 9.17 -19.61
C GLY A 111 -0.54 10.55 -19.35
N GLU A 112 -1.34 11.52 -18.90
CA GLU A 112 -0.88 12.85 -18.49
C GLU A 112 -0.32 12.80 -17.06
N GLN A 113 0.89 13.30 -16.86
CA GLN A 113 1.49 13.32 -15.53
C GLN A 113 0.88 14.44 -14.69
N ILE A 114 0.34 14.10 -13.53
CA ILE A 114 -0.05 15.08 -12.52
C ILE A 114 1.18 15.36 -11.65
N PRO A 115 1.72 16.59 -11.61
CA PRO A 115 2.97 16.86 -10.90
C PRO A 115 2.84 16.61 -9.39
N ALA A 116 3.95 16.17 -8.78
CA ALA A 116 4.08 16.09 -7.34
C ALA A 116 3.94 17.49 -6.71
N VAL A 117 3.37 17.55 -5.52
CA VAL A 117 3.24 18.79 -4.75
C VAL A 117 4.30 18.84 -3.66
N SER A 118 4.65 20.06 -3.25
CA SER A 118 5.51 20.27 -2.09
C SER A 118 4.80 21.19 -1.12
N PHE A 119 5.00 20.96 0.16
CA PHE A 119 4.56 21.89 1.19
C PHE A 119 5.49 23.12 1.22
N PRO A 120 4.96 24.31 1.50
CA PRO A 120 3.55 24.61 1.74
C PRO A 120 2.74 24.77 0.44
N TYR A 121 1.42 24.53 0.48
CA TYR A 121 0.51 24.88 -0.62
C TYR A 121 -0.88 25.28 -0.13
N THR A 122 -1.61 26.03 -0.95
CA THR A 122 -2.85 26.71 -0.55
C THR A 122 -4.09 25.98 -1.04
N VAL A 123 -5.13 25.93 -0.21
CA VAL A 123 -6.48 25.47 -0.55
C VAL A 123 -7.52 26.53 -0.18
N SER A 124 -8.70 26.47 -0.77
CA SER A 124 -9.82 27.37 -0.44
C SER A 124 -11.16 26.63 -0.45
N SER A 125 -12.26 27.33 -0.17
CA SER A 125 -13.60 26.74 -0.30
C SER A 125 -14.01 26.48 -1.75
N SER A 126 -13.46 27.23 -2.71
CA SER A 126 -13.72 27.08 -4.15
C SER A 126 -12.65 26.26 -4.88
N ASP A 127 -11.56 25.92 -4.18
CA ASP A 127 -10.44 25.16 -4.70
C ASP A 127 -10.02 24.12 -3.65
N PRO A 128 -10.81 23.03 -3.51
CA PRO A 128 -10.52 21.95 -2.59
C PRO A 128 -9.39 21.06 -3.15
N GLU A 129 -8.58 20.50 -2.26
CA GLU A 129 -7.52 19.57 -2.63
C GLU A 129 -7.87 18.15 -2.19
N ALA A 130 -7.67 17.17 -3.07
CA ALA A 130 -7.71 15.76 -2.73
C ALA A 130 -6.31 15.15 -2.73
N LEU A 131 -5.87 14.67 -1.57
CA LEU A 131 -4.58 14.02 -1.36
C LEU A 131 -4.81 12.53 -1.18
N LEU A 132 -4.02 11.71 -1.87
CA LEU A 132 -3.95 10.28 -1.59
C LEU A 132 -2.68 9.98 -0.82
N VAL A 133 -2.77 9.24 0.28
CA VAL A 133 -1.61 8.77 1.05
C VAL A 133 -1.58 7.24 0.98
N SER A 134 -0.49 6.68 0.46
CA SER A 134 -0.21 5.23 0.49
C SER A 134 0.72 4.92 1.65
N GLY A 135 0.19 4.29 2.68
CA GLY A 135 0.96 3.71 3.78
C GLY A 135 1.31 2.27 3.47
N ARG A 136 2.58 1.99 3.19
CA ARG A 136 3.07 0.64 2.84
C ARG A 136 3.84 0.03 4.02
N ALA A 137 3.53 -1.22 4.34
CA ALA A 137 4.20 -1.99 5.38
C ALA A 137 4.57 -3.37 4.84
N VAL A 138 5.81 -3.77 5.05
CA VAL A 138 6.30 -5.12 4.78
C VAL A 138 6.67 -5.79 6.10
N ALA A 139 7.41 -5.09 6.96
CA ALA A 139 7.99 -5.63 8.20
C ALA A 139 7.27 -5.32 9.48
N CYS A 140 6.30 -4.41 9.46
CA CYS A 140 5.50 -4.06 10.60
C CYS A 140 4.03 -4.38 10.43
N ASP A 141 3.40 -4.66 11.56
CA ASP A 141 1.99 -4.38 11.81
C ASP A 141 1.94 -3.05 12.56
N CYS A 142 1.70 -1.99 11.81
CA CYS A 142 1.80 -0.60 12.25
C CYS A 142 0.41 0.01 12.47
N ASP A 143 0.21 0.58 13.66
CA ASP A 143 -0.85 1.56 13.90
C ASP A 143 -0.27 2.96 13.63
N TRP A 144 -0.92 3.77 12.79
CA TRP A 144 -0.38 5.06 12.37
C TRP A 144 -1.47 6.10 12.14
N VAL A 145 -1.07 7.37 12.19
CA VAL A 145 -1.92 8.52 11.94
C VAL A 145 -1.18 9.56 11.11
N LEU A 146 -1.94 10.48 10.51
CA LEU A 146 -1.40 11.65 9.84
C LEU A 146 -1.71 12.90 10.66
N ASP A 147 -0.77 13.82 10.70
CA ASP A 147 -0.96 15.14 11.26
C ASP A 147 -0.64 16.17 10.20
N VAL A 148 -1.62 17.03 9.91
CA VAL A 148 -1.50 18.07 8.88
C VAL A 148 -1.41 19.42 9.56
N GLY A 149 -0.28 20.09 9.39
CA GLY A 149 -0.07 21.46 9.84
C GLY A 149 -0.80 22.42 8.90
N TRP A 150 -1.45 23.44 9.46
CA TRP A 150 -2.16 24.44 8.67
C TRP A 150 -2.02 25.84 9.26
N SER A 151 -2.15 26.85 8.39
CA SER A 151 -2.31 28.25 8.77
C SER A 151 -3.38 28.94 7.92
N SER A 152 -4.10 29.90 8.51
CA SER A 152 -5.11 30.71 7.82
C SER A 152 -5.43 31.97 8.62
N ALA A 153 -5.32 33.14 7.98
CA ALA A 153 -5.67 34.44 8.56
C ALA A 153 -5.10 34.67 9.98
N GLY A 154 -3.81 34.39 10.18
CA GLY A 154 -3.11 34.58 11.45
C GLY A 154 -3.35 33.48 12.50
N ARG A 155 -4.16 32.47 12.20
CA ARG A 155 -4.31 31.26 13.02
C ARG A 155 -3.49 30.12 12.42
N SER A 156 -3.04 29.21 13.27
CA SER A 156 -2.39 27.97 12.86
C SER A 156 -2.76 26.82 13.77
N GLY A 157 -2.53 25.60 13.30
CA GLY A 157 -2.79 24.41 14.09
C GLY A 157 -2.37 23.14 13.39
N THR A 158 -2.78 22.02 13.97
CA THR A 158 -2.58 20.69 13.41
C THR A 158 -3.89 19.94 13.46
N VAL A 159 -4.29 19.35 12.33
CA VAL A 159 -5.43 18.43 12.25
C VAL A 159 -4.89 17.01 12.21
N ARG A 160 -5.39 16.17 13.10
CA ARG A 160 -5.18 14.73 13.09
C ARG A 160 -6.12 14.10 12.06
N ILE A 161 -5.60 13.20 11.26
CA ILE A 161 -6.38 12.34 10.36
C ILE A 161 -6.14 10.90 10.79
N ASP A 162 -7.24 10.21 11.08
CA ASP A 162 -7.30 8.85 11.59
C ASP A 162 -8.60 8.15 11.12
N ASP A 163 -8.78 6.88 11.47
CA ASP A 163 -9.99 6.09 11.17
C ASP A 163 -11.05 6.29 12.27
N GLY A 164 -11.72 7.44 12.24
CA GLY A 164 -12.86 7.73 13.11
C GLY A 164 -12.51 7.73 14.61
N GLY A 165 -11.34 8.26 14.96
CA GLY A 165 -10.81 8.29 16.33
C GLY A 165 -9.86 7.14 16.67
N ARG A 166 -9.56 6.25 15.72
CA ARG A 166 -8.60 5.16 15.87
C ARG A 166 -7.47 5.28 14.85
N PRO A 167 -6.22 4.91 15.17
CA PRO A 167 -5.16 4.87 14.17
C PRO A 167 -5.53 3.95 13.00
N PHE A 168 -5.06 4.29 11.80
CA PHE A 168 -5.04 3.33 10.69
C PHE A 168 -4.15 2.16 11.09
N ARG A 169 -4.50 0.95 10.65
CA ARG A 169 -3.68 -0.24 10.86
C ARG A 169 -3.33 -0.88 9.52
N THR A 170 -2.03 -1.03 9.29
CA THR A 170 -1.47 -1.67 8.09
C THR A 170 -0.48 -2.74 8.54
N SER A 171 -0.70 -3.98 8.10
CA SER A 171 0.18 -5.11 8.41
C SER A 171 0.86 -5.63 7.16
N GLY A 172 2.16 -5.88 7.24
CA GLY A 172 2.85 -6.68 6.24
C GLY A 172 2.16 -8.02 6.00
N VAL A 173 2.14 -8.48 4.76
CA VAL A 173 1.63 -9.79 4.36
C VAL A 173 2.81 -10.76 4.33
N ARG A 174 2.87 -11.68 5.30
CA ARG A 174 3.93 -12.70 5.39
C ARG A 174 3.41 -13.95 6.06
N GLY A 175 3.95 -15.11 5.68
CA GLY A 175 3.70 -16.39 6.36
C GLY A 175 2.31 -16.99 6.14
N GLY A 176 1.30 -16.19 5.78
CA GLY A 176 0.01 -16.66 5.26
C GLY A 176 -0.02 -16.75 3.74
N GLY A 177 -1.04 -17.42 3.21
CA GLY A 177 -1.27 -17.50 1.76
C GLY A 177 -1.85 -16.21 1.19
N VAL A 178 -1.55 -15.91 -0.06
CA VAL A 178 -2.19 -14.83 -0.83
C VAL A 178 -3.22 -15.46 -1.75
N TYR A 179 -4.44 -14.91 -1.76
CA TYR A 179 -5.57 -15.43 -2.53
C TYR A 179 -6.16 -14.33 -3.39
N ASP A 180 -6.32 -14.60 -4.68
CA ASP A 180 -7.09 -13.78 -5.61
C ASP A 180 -8.48 -14.35 -5.79
N TYR A 181 -9.47 -13.48 -5.96
CA TYR A 181 -10.80 -13.93 -6.35
C TYR A 181 -10.88 -14.11 -7.86
N ASP A 182 -11.08 -15.35 -8.29
CA ASP A 182 -11.38 -15.67 -9.68
C ASP A 182 -12.88 -15.47 -9.93
N TYR A 183 -13.20 -14.41 -10.68
CA TYR A 183 -14.59 -14.07 -11.05
C TYR A 183 -15.22 -15.05 -12.04
N THR A 184 -14.42 -15.86 -12.74
CA THR A 184 -14.91 -16.88 -13.69
C THR A 184 -15.33 -18.13 -12.96
N SER A 185 -14.47 -18.66 -12.08
CA SER A 185 -14.79 -19.84 -11.24
C SER A 185 -15.58 -19.49 -9.97
N GLN A 186 -15.75 -18.20 -9.67
CA GLN A 186 -16.39 -17.68 -8.46
C GLN A 186 -15.77 -18.24 -7.17
N SER A 187 -14.44 -18.31 -7.13
CA SER A 187 -13.71 -18.93 -6.03
C SER A 187 -12.43 -18.18 -5.68
N TRP A 188 -11.97 -18.35 -4.45
CA TRP A 188 -10.65 -17.86 -4.02
C TRP A 188 -9.57 -18.85 -4.49
N ALA A 189 -8.70 -18.40 -5.39
CA ALA A 189 -7.55 -19.14 -5.85
C ALA A 189 -6.32 -18.67 -5.08
N ALA A 190 -5.58 -19.61 -4.49
CA ALA A 190 -4.25 -19.30 -3.97
C ALA A 190 -3.38 -18.83 -5.14
N GLU A 191 -2.64 -17.74 -4.93
CA GLU A 191 -1.54 -17.40 -5.82
C GLU A 191 -0.61 -18.61 -5.86
N ALA A 192 -0.35 -19.16 -7.06
CA ALA A 192 0.62 -20.22 -7.19
C ALA A 192 1.93 -19.64 -6.65
N ALA A 193 2.46 -20.20 -5.57
CA ALA A 193 3.77 -19.82 -5.09
C ALA A 193 4.71 -19.99 -6.28
N GLU A 194 5.14 -18.88 -6.89
CA GLU A 194 6.15 -18.90 -7.93
C GLU A 194 7.30 -19.68 -7.31
N SER A 195 7.48 -20.90 -7.81
CA SER A 195 8.52 -21.75 -7.35
C SER A 195 9.80 -20.99 -7.66
N GLN A 196 10.52 -20.61 -6.62
CA GLN A 196 11.95 -20.41 -6.67
C GLN A 196 12.58 -21.73 -7.16
N ARG A 197 12.44 -22.01 -8.45
CA ARG A 197 13.05 -23.10 -9.20
C ARG A 197 13.61 -22.47 -10.46
N ASP A 198 14.91 -22.68 -10.60
CA ASP A 198 15.67 -22.53 -11.84
C ASP A 198 16.09 -21.10 -12.21
N ALA A 199 16.93 -20.53 -11.35
CA ALA A 199 18.12 -19.84 -11.83
C ALA A 199 19.34 -20.70 -11.47
N ASP A 200 19.42 -21.88 -12.09
CA ASP A 200 20.70 -22.56 -12.30
C ASP A 200 21.35 -21.87 -13.51
N PRO A 201 22.47 -21.14 -13.36
CA PRO A 201 23.14 -20.60 -14.52
C PRO A 201 23.77 -21.78 -15.28
N ASP A 202 23.30 -22.02 -16.50
CA ASP A 202 23.93 -22.93 -17.46
C ASP A 202 25.47 -22.81 -17.39
N PRO A 203 26.21 -23.93 -17.30
CA PRO A 203 27.65 -23.87 -17.41
C PRO A 203 27.99 -23.49 -18.85
N VAL A 204 28.52 -22.28 -19.03
CA VAL A 204 29.14 -21.85 -20.29
C VAL A 204 30.22 -22.86 -20.66
N THR A 205 29.95 -23.66 -21.69
CA THR A 205 30.94 -24.49 -22.36
C THR A 205 31.91 -23.59 -23.10
N GLY A 206 32.94 -23.15 -22.38
CA GLY A 206 34.12 -22.52 -22.95
C GLY A 206 34.91 -23.54 -23.76
N THR A 207 34.79 -23.46 -25.07
CA THR A 207 35.73 -24.02 -26.03
C THR A 207 37.12 -23.44 -25.75
N ASP A 208 38.06 -24.27 -25.30
CA ASP A 208 39.49 -23.94 -25.35
C ASP A 208 40.23 -25.07 -26.06
N ALA A 209 40.32 -24.93 -27.39
CA ALA A 209 41.18 -25.74 -28.24
C ALA A 209 42.54 -25.04 -28.34
N GLY A 210 43.40 -25.26 -27.34
CA GLY A 210 44.79 -24.83 -27.33
C GLY A 210 45.72 -26.04 -27.20
N ALA A 211 45.97 -26.75 -28.30
CA ALA A 211 46.97 -27.81 -28.36
C ALA A 211 48.39 -27.21 -28.46
N ALA A 212 49.18 -27.34 -27.40
CA ALA A 212 50.63 -27.19 -27.44
C ALA A 212 51.28 -28.57 -27.24
N ALA A 213 52.21 -28.91 -28.14
CA ALA A 213 52.88 -30.20 -28.24
C ALA A 213 53.81 -30.52 -27.04
N PRO A 214 54.07 -31.80 -26.72
CA PRO A 214 55.14 -32.17 -25.80
C PRO A 214 56.50 -32.18 -26.52
N THR A 215 57.45 -31.40 -25.98
CA THR A 215 58.89 -31.57 -26.22
C THR A 215 59.41 -32.67 -25.29
N THR A 216 59.94 -33.74 -25.88
CA THR A 216 60.74 -34.76 -25.19
C THR A 216 62.15 -34.20 -24.91
N ALA A 217 62.65 -34.40 -23.68
CA ALA A 217 64.05 -34.21 -23.27
C ALA A 217 64.78 -35.57 -23.23
N PRO A 218 66.10 -35.66 -22.97
CA PRO A 218 67.18 -34.69 -23.11
C PRO A 218 68.08 -34.95 -24.34
#